data_AF-A0A7X6A8U9-F1
#
_entry.id   AF-A0A7X6A8U9-F1
#
_cell.length_a   1.000
_cell.length_b   1.000
_cell.length_c   1.000
_cell.angle_alpha   90.00
_cell.angle_beta   90.00
_cell.angle_gamma   90.00
#
_symmetry.space_group_name_H-M   'P 1'
#
loop_
_entity.id
_entity.type
_entity.pdbx_description
1 polymer ?
#
loop_
_entity_poly.entity_id
_entity_poly.type
_entity_poly.pdbx_seq_one_letter_code
_entity_poly.pdbx_strand_id
1 'polypeptide(L)' 'MAIEPGTKLGQYEITGTLGAGGMGEVWRARDTTLDRDVAIKVLPEAFASDAERLARFNREAKLLASLNHPGIAV' A
#
# COMPACT_ATOMS: atom_id res chain seq x y z
N MET A 1 -8.01 5.89 11.77
CA MET A 1 -8.88 4.73 11.48
C MET A 1 -8.04 3.48 11.67
N ALA A 2 -8.42 2.54 12.53
CA ALA A 2 -7.65 1.31 12.70
C ALA A 2 -7.97 0.37 11.53
N ILE A 3 -6.92 -0.12 10.86
CA ILE A 3 -7.05 -1.14 9.82
C ILE A 3 -6.86 -2.49 10.50
N GLU A 4 -7.79 -3.40 10.25
CA GLU A 4 -7.82 -4.75 10.83
C GLU A 4 -8.19 -5.76 9.72
N PRO A 5 -7.89 -7.06 9.88
CA PRO A 5 -8.44 -8.09 9.01
C PRO A 5 -9.97 -7.97 8.86
N GLY A 6 -10.47 -8.04 7.62
CA GLY A 6 -11.87 -7.80 7.25
C GLY A 6 -12.20 -6.35 6.90
N THR A 7 -11.28 -5.39 7.12
CA THR A 7 -11.46 -4.00 6.69
C THR A 7 -11.52 -3.93 5.16
N LYS A 8 -12.50 -3.19 4.62
CA LYS A 8 -12.60 -2.94 3.18
C LYS A 8 -12.09 -1.55 2.81
N LEU A 9 -11.13 -1.50 1.89
CA LEU A 9 -10.58 -0.31 1.28
C LEU A 9 -10.95 -0.30 -0.20
N GLY A 10 -12.14 0.20 -0.52
CA GLY A 10 -12.70 0.08 -1.87
C GLY A 10 -12.90 -1.40 -2.26
N GLN A 11 -12.25 -1.83 -3.34
CA GLN A 11 -12.27 -3.22 -3.83
C GLN A 11 -11.30 -4.17 -3.09
N TYR A 12 -10.53 -3.65 -2.13
CA TYR A 12 -9.55 -4.45 -1.42
C TYR A 12 -10.06 -4.85 -0.04
N GLU A 13 -10.00 -6.13 0.27
CA GLU A 13 -10.31 -6.65 1.59
C GLU A 13 -9.02 -7.03 2.32
N ILE A 14 -8.76 -6.40 3.46
CA ILE A 14 -7.58 -6.68 4.28
C ILE A 14 -7.68 -8.09 4.86
N THR A 15 -6.65 -8.91 4.65
CA THR A 15 -6.61 -10.30 5.14
C THR A 15 -5.58 -10.50 6.25
N GLY A 16 -4.65 -9.56 6.45
CA GLY A 16 -3.67 -9.63 7.53
C GLY A 16 -2.57 -8.58 7.43
N THR A 17 -1.72 -8.51 8.46
CA THR A 17 -0.52 -7.67 8.45
C THR A 17 0.61 -8.36 7.68
N LEU A 18 1.44 -7.57 7.00
CA LEU A 18 2.71 -8.04 6.40
C LEU A 18 3.92 -7.44 7.10
N GLY A 19 3.81 -6.21 7.61
CA GLY A 19 4.87 -5.59 8.40
C GLY A 19 4.61 -4.12 8.67
N ALA A 20 5.41 -3.53 9.57
CA ALA A 20 5.33 -2.11 9.92
C ALA A 20 6.73 -1.53 10.07
N GLY A 21 6.88 -0.24 9.77
CA GLY A 21 8.14 0.49 9.93
C GLY A 21 7.95 2.01 9.82
N GLY A 22 9.06 2.75 9.75
CA GLY A 22 9.03 4.22 9.77
C GLY A 22 8.28 4.88 8.60
N MET A 23 8.08 4.16 7.49
CA MET A 23 7.33 4.62 6.32
C MET A 23 5.88 4.11 6.29
N GLY A 24 5.38 3.59 7.42
CA GLY A 24 4.02 3.09 7.56
C GLY A 24 3.91 1.58 7.65
N GLU A 25 2.69 1.10 7.41
CA GLU A 25 2.31 -0.30 7.55
C GLU A 25 2.05 -0.91 6.19
N VAL A 26 2.32 -2.20 6.07
CA VAL A 26 2.03 -2.99 4.87
C VAL A 26 1.06 -4.10 5.27
N TRP A 27 -0.04 -4.17 4.54
CA TRP A 27 -1.12 -5.12 4.77
C TRP A 27 -1.25 -6.07 3.58
N ARG A 28 -1.56 -7.33 3.86
CA ARG A 28 -2.04 -8.27 2.85
C ARG A 28 -3.51 -7.97 2.62
N ALA A 29 -3.91 -7.94 1.36
CA ALA A 29 -5.30 -7.78 0.98
C ALA A 29 -5.65 -8.67 -0.21
N ARG A 30 -6.94 -8.94 -0.38
CA ARG A 30 -7.53 -9.55 -1.58
C ARG A 30 -8.13 -8.45 -2.44
N ASP A 31 -7.69 -8.33 -3.68
CA ASP A 31 -8.39 -7.54 -4.69
C ASP A 31 -9.61 -8.35 -5.15
N THR A 32 -10.82 -7.92 -4.76
CA THR A 32 -12.05 -8.66 -5.05
C THR A 32 -12.47 -8.56 -6.51
N THR A 33 -11.92 -7.62 -7.27
CA THR A 33 -12.23 -7.44 -8.70
C THR A 33 -11.39 -8.38 -9.57
N LEU A 34 -10.11 -8.51 -9.24
CA LEU A 34 -9.15 -9.33 -10.00
C LEU A 34 -8.86 -10.69 -9.37
N ASP A 35 -9.46 -10.97 -8.22
CA ASP A 35 -9.33 -12.19 -7.44
C ASP A 35 -7.87 -12.61 -7.17
N ARG A 36 -7.05 -11.63 -6.75
CA ARG A 36 -5.63 -11.83 -6.46
C ARG A 36 -5.22 -11.20 -5.14
N ASP A 37 -4.15 -11.73 -4.56
CA ASP A 37 -3.56 -11.17 -3.35
C ASP A 37 -2.65 -10.00 -3.71
N VAL A 38 -2.74 -8.92 -2.93
CA VAL A 38 -1.98 -7.70 -3.11
C VAL A 38 -1.40 -7.23 -1.77
N ALA A 39 -0.35 -6.41 -1.83
CA ALA A 39 0.19 -5.70 -0.68
C ALA A 39 -0.28 -4.23 -0.73
N ILE A 40 -0.86 -3.74 0.38
CA ILE A 40 -1.30 -2.35 0.51
C ILE A 40 -0.40 -1.66 1.52
N LYS A 41 0.33 -0.64 1.07
CA LYS A 41 1.14 0.22 1.94
C LYS A 41 0.33 1.43 2.37
N VAL A 42 0.16 1.60 3.68
CA VAL A 42 -0.59 2.70 4.29
C VAL A 42 0.39 3.62 5.00
N LEU A 43 0.35 4.91 4.64
CA LEU A 43 1.20 5.92 5.26
C LEU A 43 0.63 6.39 6.60
N PRO A 44 1.48 6.71 7.60
CA PRO A 44 1.02 7.37 8.81
C PRO A 44 0.39 8.72 8.50
N GLU A 45 -0.59 9.15 9.29
CA GLU A 45 -1.30 10.42 9.08
C GLU A 45 -0.33 11.63 9.05
N ALA A 46 0.70 11.62 9.89
CA ALA A 46 1.74 12.65 9.90
C ALA A 46 2.50 12.81 8.56
N PHE A 47 2.50 11.79 7.71
CA PHE A 47 3.08 11.87 6.37
C PHE A 47 2.13 12.51 5.37
N ALA A 48 0.82 12.42 5.58
CA ALA A 48 -0.17 13.09 4.73
C ALA A 48 -0.15 14.61 4.92
N SER A 49 0.21 15.09 6.11
CA SER A 49 0.38 16.53 6.40
C SER A 49 1.70 17.13 5.92
N ASP A 50 2.68 16.31 5.52
CA ASP A 50 3.99 16.75 5.03
C ASP A 50 4.02 16.64 3.49
N ALA A 51 3.93 17.78 2.83
CA ALA A 51 3.87 17.86 1.37
C ALA A 51 5.11 17.26 0.68
N GLU A 52 6.30 17.34 1.30
CA GLU A 52 7.52 16.78 0.72
C GLU A 52 7.50 15.26 0.76
N ARG A 53 7.08 14.69 1.90
CA ARG A 53 6.95 13.24 2.06
C ARG A 53 5.88 12.65 1.14
N LEU A 54 4.75 13.33 1.02
CA LEU A 54 3.69 12.93 0.10
C LEU A 54 4.14 13.02 -1.37
N ALA A 55 4.88 14.06 -1.73
CA ALA A 55 5.45 14.20 -3.07
C ALA A 55 6.47 13.09 -3.38
N ARG A 56 7.32 12.73 -2.41
CA ARG A 56 8.26 11.61 -2.54
C ARG A 56 7.53 10.29 -2.75
N PHE A 57 6.52 9.99 -1.93
CA PHE A 57 5.72 8.78 -2.06
C PHE A 57 5.07 8.68 -3.46
N ASN A 58 4.45 9.76 -3.93
CA ASN A 58 3.85 9.79 -5.27
C ASN A 58 4.87 9.58 -6.40
N ARG A 59 6.09 10.14 -6.27
CA ARG A 59 7.16 9.90 -7.25
C ARG A 59 7.60 8.45 -7.28
N GLU A 60 7.83 7.84 -6.11
CA GLU A 60 8.20 6.42 -6.00
C GLU A 60 7.13 5.51 -6.60
N ALA A 61 5.87 5.75 -6.27
CA ALA A 61 4.76 4.97 -6.82
C ALA A 61 4.69 5.05 -8.36
N LYS A 62 4.84 6.24 -8.93
CA LYS A 62 4.85 6.43 -10.40
C LYS A 62 6.04 5.73 -11.06
N LEU A 63 7.22 5.82 -10.45
CA LEU A 63 8.42 5.15 -10.97
C LEU A 63 8.24 3.63 -10.93
N LEU A 64 7.82 3.06 -9.80
CA LEU A 64 7.60 1.61 -9.67
C LEU A 64 6.56 1.10 -10.67
N ALA A 65 5.44 1.81 -10.84
CA ALA A 65 4.40 1.45 -11.80
C ALA A 65 4.87 1.49 -13.28
N SER A 66 5.96 2.19 -13.58
CA SER A 66 6.53 2.25 -14.94
C SER A 66 7.53 1.12 -15.24
N LEU A 67 7.95 0.38 -14.22
CA LEU A 67 8.91 -0.72 -14.37
C LEU A 67 8.16 -2.00 -14.75
N ASN A 68 8.75 -2.82 -15.62
CA ASN A 68 8.27 -4.16 -15.93
C ASN A 68 9.49 -5.09 -16.09
N HIS A 69 9.86 -5.76 -15.00
CA HIS A 69 11.06 -6.59 -14.95
C HIS A 69 10.85 -7.75 -13.98
N PRO A 70 11.27 -9.00 -14.29
CA PRO A 70 11.00 -10.17 -13.44
C PRO A 70 11.59 -10.09 -12.03
N GLY A 71 12.64 -9.29 -11.83
CA GLY A 71 13.23 -9.02 -10.51
C GLY A 71 12.56 -7.90 -9.71
N ILE A 72 11.47 -7.30 -10.20
CA ILE A 72 10.78 -6.18 -9.57
C ILE A 72 9.33 -6.56 -9.34
N ALA A 73 8.88 -6.48 -8.09
CA ALA A 73 7.47 -6.65 -7.75
C ALA A 73 6.69 -5.43 -8.22
N VAL A 74 5.66 -5.66 -9.04
CA VAL A 74 4.74 -4.66 -9.60
C VAL A 74 3.29 -5.06 -9.38
#